data_AF-A0A2T9ZSE4-F1
#
_entry.id   AF-A0A2T9ZSE4-F1
#
_cell.length_a   1.000
_cell.length_b   1.000
_cell.length_c   1.000
_cell.angle_alpha   90.00
_cell.angle_beta   90.00
_cell.angle_gamma   90.00
#
_symmetry.space_group_name_H-M   'P 1'
#
loop_
_entity.id
_entity.type
_entity.pdbx_description
1 polymer ?
#
loop_
_entity_poly.entity_id
_entity_poly.type
_entity_poly.pdbx_seq_one_letter_code
_entity_poly.pdbx_strand_id
1 'polypeptide(L)'
;MSNYRSDERQLAEMFKALGNPHRLLIFQRLSRCCLPGTRCDLEDAIRFSVGELGEGMEIAASTLSHHLKALHHAGLIEMERQGKQINC
;
A
#
# COMPACT_ATOMS: atom_id res chain seq x y z
N MET A 1 25.16 16.92 -1.97
CA MET A 1 23.96 17.65 -1.49
C MET A 1 22.80 17.53 -2.49
N SER A 2 22.43 16.32 -2.95
CA SER A 2 21.40 16.13 -4.00
C SER A 2 20.27 15.15 -3.62
N ASN A 3 20.32 14.50 -2.46
CA ASN A 3 19.34 13.45 -2.11
C ASN A 3 18.04 14.01 -1.51
N TYR A 4 18.05 15.24 -0.98
CA TYR A 4 16.88 15.81 -0.31
C TYR A 4 15.72 16.11 -1.27
N ARG A 5 16.03 16.58 -2.48
CA ARG A 5 15.02 16.93 -3.50
C ARG A 5 14.31 15.71 -4.10
N SER A 6 14.99 14.57 -4.18
CA SER A 6 14.39 13.30 -4.60
C SER A 6 13.48 12.75 -3.51
N ASP A 7 13.88 12.84 -2.24
CA ASP A 7 13.04 12.42 -1.11
C ASP A 7 11.78 13.27 -0.99
N GLU A 8 11.87 14.59 -1.14
CA GLU A 8 10.69 15.49 -1.12
C GLU A 8 9.66 15.14 -2.21
N ARG A 9 10.13 14.84 -3.43
CA ARG A 9 9.23 14.44 -4.54
C ARG A 9 8.59 13.09 -4.28
N GLN A 10 9.36 12.14 -3.76
CA GLN A 10 8.83 10.82 -3.41
C GLN A 10 7.78 10.94 -2.30
N LEU A 11 8.07 11.70 -1.25
CA LEU A 11 7.13 11.99 -0.17
C LEU A 11 5.87 12.68 -0.68
N ALA A 12 6.00 13.64 -1.60
CA ALA A 12 4.85 14.30 -2.21
C ALA A 12 3.94 13.32 -2.96
N GLU A 13 4.51 12.38 -3.72
CA GLU A 13 3.73 11.34 -4.41
C GLU A 13 3.10 10.33 -3.42
N MET A 14 3.81 9.96 -2.35
CA MET A 14 3.26 9.15 -1.25
C MET A 14 2.06 9.85 -0.59
N PHE A 15 2.19 11.13 -0.23
CA PHE A 15 1.10 11.88 0.40
C PHE A 15 -0.06 12.11 -0.56
N LYS A 16 0.20 12.35 -1.85
CA LYS A 16 -0.83 12.44 -2.88
C LYS A 16 -1.59 11.12 -3.06
N ALA A 17 -0.90 9.99 -2.96
CA ALA A 17 -1.53 8.68 -2.94
C ALA A 17 -2.39 8.49 -1.68
N LEU A 18 -1.87 8.79 -0.50
CA LEU A 18 -2.59 8.67 0.78
C LEU A 18 -3.72 9.69 0.96
N GLY A 19 -3.75 10.79 0.20
CA GLY A 19 -4.81 11.80 0.26
C GLY A 19 -6.19 11.34 -0.22
N ASN A 20 -6.33 10.09 -0.71
CA ASN A 20 -7.62 9.50 -1.05
C ASN A 20 -8.10 8.59 0.10
N PRO A 21 -9.36 8.72 0.57
CA PRO A 21 -9.84 7.99 1.75
C PRO A 21 -9.82 6.47 1.59
N HIS A 22 -10.14 5.95 0.40
CA HIS A 22 -10.09 4.51 0.14
C HIS A 22 -8.65 3.99 0.12
N ARG A 23 -7.72 4.72 -0.51
CA ARG A 23 -6.29 4.36 -0.51
C ARG A 23 -5.69 4.40 0.89
N LEU A 24 -6.06 5.40 1.70
CA LEU A 24 -5.65 5.47 3.10
C LEU A 24 -6.17 4.28 3.90
N LEU A 25 -7.44 3.92 3.75
CA LEU A 25 -8.03 2.77 4.43
C LEU A 25 -7.35 1.46 4.04
N ILE A 26 -7.04 1.28 2.75
CA ILE A 26 -6.30 0.11 2.25
C ILE A 26 -4.91 0.06 2.89
N PHE A 27 -4.16 1.16 2.82
CA PHE A 27 -2.82 1.23 3.41
C PHE A 27 -2.84 0.95 4.91
N GLN A 28 -3.82 1.52 5.63
CA GLN A 28 -3.99 1.26 7.06
C GLN A 28 -4.24 -0.23 7.34
N ARG A 29 -5.13 -0.89 6.58
CA ARG A 29 -5.39 -2.33 6.74
C ARG A 29 -4.13 -3.17 6.56
N LEU A 30 -3.33 -2.86 5.55
CA LEU A 30 -2.05 -3.54 5.30
C LEU A 30 -1.05 -3.27 6.44
N SER A 31 -0.94 -2.03 6.90
CA SER A 31 0.01 -1.64 7.97
C SER A 31 -0.32 -2.17 9.37
N ARG A 32 -1.51 -2.76 9.60
CA ARG A 32 -1.93 -3.24 10.92
C ARG A 32 -1.06 -4.35 11.50
N CYS A 33 -0.33 -5.07 10.66
CA CYS A 33 0.59 -6.13 11.06
C CYS A 33 1.79 -5.60 11.89
N CYS A 34 2.19 -4.34 11.68
CA CYS A 34 3.46 -3.81 12.15
C CYS A 34 3.26 -2.54 12.99
N LEU A 35 4.02 -2.41 14.08
CA LEU A 35 3.98 -1.20 14.90
C LEU A 35 4.52 -0.01 14.09
N PRO A 36 3.97 1.21 14.27
CA PRO A 36 4.55 2.39 13.64
C PRO A 36 6.05 2.52 13.96
N GLY A 37 6.87 2.68 12.92
CA GLY A 37 8.33 2.75 13.05
C GLY A 37 9.05 1.40 13.08
N THR A 38 8.34 0.28 12.95
CA THR A 38 8.94 -1.05 12.76
C THR A 38 8.84 -1.50 11.30
N ARG A 39 9.75 -2.38 10.89
CA ARG A 39 9.69 -3.08 9.60
C ARG A 39 9.43 -4.55 9.90
N CYS A 40 8.46 -5.12 9.22
CA CYS A 40 8.22 -6.57 9.23
C CYS A 40 9.31 -7.21 8.37
N ASP A 41 9.87 -8.33 8.80
CA ASP A 41 10.59 -9.19 7.88
C ASP A 41 9.59 -9.83 6.90
N LEU A 42 10.01 -10.12 5.67
CA LEU A 42 9.11 -10.68 4.64
C LEU A 42 8.48 -12.03 5.04
N GLU A 43 9.11 -12.73 5.98
CA GLU A 43 8.63 -13.99 6.57
C GLU A 43 7.49 -13.76 7.55
N ASP A 44 7.48 -12.61 8.25
CA ASP A 44 6.47 -12.21 9.22
C ASP A 44 5.40 -11.28 8.62
N ALA A 45 5.61 -10.82 7.39
CA ALA A 45 4.69 -9.96 6.67
C ALA A 45 3.34 -10.66 6.42
N ILE A 46 2.25 -10.02 6.86
CA ILE A 46 0.91 -10.50 6.55
C ILE A 46 0.64 -10.29 5.07
N ARG A 47 0.25 -11.37 4.40
CA ARG A 47 -0.12 -11.36 2.98
C ARG A 47 -1.62 -11.30 2.84
N PHE A 48 -2.10 -10.36 2.05
CA PHE A 48 -3.51 -10.27 1.70
C PHE A 48 -3.68 -10.52 0.21
N SER A 49 -4.65 -11.35 -0.15
CA SER A 49 -5.18 -11.35 -1.50
C SER A 49 -5.98 -10.08 -1.76
N VAL A 50 -6.08 -9.68 -3.03
CA VAL A 50 -6.95 -8.56 -3.44
C VAL A 50 -8.40 -8.75 -2.99
N GLY A 51 -8.87 -10.00 -2.93
CA GLY A 51 -10.22 -10.35 -2.46
C GLY A 51 -10.41 -10.04 -0.98
N GLU A 52 -9.56 -10.62 -0.12
CA GLU A 52 -9.59 -10.40 1.34
C GLU A 52 -9.45 -8.92 1.71
N LEU A 53 -8.62 -8.19 0.98
CA LEU A 53 -8.44 -6.77 1.23
C LEU A 53 -9.70 -5.96 0.91
N GLY A 54 -10.43 -6.37 -0.12
CA GLY A 54 -11.70 -5.78 -0.54
C GLY A 54 -12.90 -6.21 0.29
N GLU A 55 -12.80 -7.29 1.08
CA GLU A 55 -13.89 -7.73 1.94
C GLU A 55 -14.28 -6.65 2.96
N GLY A 56 -15.59 -6.39 3.06
CA GLY A 56 -16.12 -5.31 3.90
C GLY A 56 -15.74 -3.90 3.44
N MET A 57 -15.26 -3.71 2.21
CA MET A 57 -15.15 -2.40 1.57
C MET A 57 -16.25 -2.25 0.52
N GLU A 58 -16.94 -1.11 0.47
CA GLU A 58 -17.90 -0.79 -0.59
C GLU A 58 -17.20 -0.32 -1.88
N ILE A 59 -16.22 -1.11 -2.36
CA ILE A 59 -15.37 -0.78 -3.51
C ILE A 59 -15.41 -1.93 -4.52
N ALA A 60 -15.67 -1.61 -5.78
CA ALA A 60 -15.59 -2.60 -6.86
C ALA A 60 -14.14 -3.13 -7.03
N ALA A 61 -13.99 -4.42 -7.35
CA ALA A 61 -12.67 -5.06 -7.50
C ALA A 61 -11.76 -4.39 -8.54
N SER A 62 -12.32 -3.82 -9.61
CA SER A 62 -11.60 -3.05 -10.63
C SER A 62 -11.02 -1.74 -10.04
N THR A 63 -11.82 -1.04 -9.25
CA THR A 63 -11.43 0.20 -8.55
C THR A 63 -10.40 -0.08 -7.46
N LEU A 64 -10.57 -1.18 -6.70
CA LEU A 64 -9.58 -1.63 -5.72
C LEU A 64 -8.23 -1.91 -6.37
N SER A 65 -8.22 -2.63 -7.50
CA SER A 65 -6.98 -2.88 -8.27
C SER A 65 -6.33 -1.58 -8.75
N HIS A 66 -7.11 -0.56 -9.10
CA HIS A 66 -6.61 0.75 -9.47
C HIS A 66 -5.96 1.47 -8.29
N HIS A 67 -6.60 1.43 -7.12
CA HIS A 67 -6.05 1.98 -5.88
C HIS A 67 -4.74 1.31 -5.47
N LEU A 68 -4.66 -0.02 -5.58
CA LEU A 68 -3.45 -0.79 -5.29
C LEU A 68 -2.29 -0.43 -6.23
N LYS A 69 -2.56 -0.32 -7.52
CA LYS A 69 -1.54 0.15 -8.48
C LYS A 69 -1.02 1.53 -8.14
N ALA A 70 -1.89 2.45 -7.72
CA ALA A 70 -1.49 3.79 -7.33
C ALA A 70 -0.63 3.80 -6.05
N LEU A 71 -0.98 2.98 -5.06
CA LEU A 71 -0.19 2.81 -3.83
C LEU A 71 1.18 2.19 -4.12
N HIS A 72 1.22 1.15 -4.97
CA HIS A 72 2.47 0.50 -5.38
C HIS A 72 3.37 1.46 -6.15
N HIS A 73 2.82 2.24 -7.10
CA HIS A 73 3.60 3.23 -7.84
C HIS A 73 4.17 4.33 -6.94
N ALA A 74 3.48 4.69 -5.88
CA ALA A 74 3.96 5.62 -4.86
C ALA A 74 4.98 4.99 -3.90
N GLY A 75 5.29 3.69 -4.02
CA GLY A 75 6.23 2.98 -3.14
C GLY A 75 5.69 2.72 -1.74
N LEU A 76 4.37 2.74 -1.55
CA LEU A 76 3.73 2.50 -0.25
C LEU A 76 3.46 1.03 0.04
N ILE A 77 3.37 0.19 -0.99
CA ILE A 77 3.09 -1.25 -0.86
C ILE A 77 3.88 -2.03 -1.90
N GLU A 78 4.18 -3.29 -1.59
CA GLU A 78 4.72 -4.26 -2.54
C GLU A 78 3.64 -5.23 -3.02
N MET A 79 3.72 -5.60 -4.30
CA MET A 79 2.76 -6.50 -4.95
C MET A 79 3.47 -7.61 -5.69
N GLU A 80 3.13 -8.86 -5.37
CA GLU A 80 3.65 -10.03 -6.08
C GLU A 80 2.65 -10.63 -7.07
N ARG A 81 3.16 -10.94 -8.27
CA ARG A 81 2.36 -11.45 -9.39
C ARG A 81 2.00 -12.93 -9.29
N GLN A 82 2.66 -13.71 -8.43
CA GLN A 82 2.31 -15.11 -8.18
C GLN A 82 1.09 -15.19 -7.24
N GLY A 83 -0.10 -14.91 -7.78
CA GLY A 83 -1.37 -15.05 -7.06
C GLY A 83 -2.04 -13.75 -6.58
N LYS A 84 -1.57 -12.57 -7.01
CA LYS A 84 -2.12 -11.25 -6.60
C LYS A 84 -2.07 -11.05 -5.07
N GLN A 85 -0.93 -11.38 -4.47
CA GLN A 85 -0.69 -11.16 -3.05
C GLN A 85 -0.09 -9.76 -2.84
N ILE A 86 -0.51 -9.11 -1.77
CA ILE A 86 -0.05 -7.80 -1.33
C ILE A 86 0.57 -7.98 0.03
N ASN A 87 1.77 -7.44 0.19
CA ASN A 87 2.51 -7.54 1.44
C ASN A 87 2.41 -6.21 2.20
N CYS A 88 2.38 -6.30 3.53
CA CYS A 88 2.86 -5.24 4.39
C CYS A 88 4.40 -5.30 4.50
#